data_AF-A0A947X6V9-F1
#
_entry.id   AF-A0A947X6V9-F1
#
_cell.length_a   1.000
_cell.length_b   1.000
_cell.length_c   1.000
_cell.angle_alpha   90.00
_cell.angle_beta   90.00
_cell.angle_gamma   90.00
#
_symmetry.space_group_name_H-M   'P 1'
#
loop_
_entity.id
_entity.type
_entity.pdbx_description
1 polymer ?
#
loop_
_entity_poly.entity_id
_entity_poly.type
_entity_poly.pdbx_seq_one_letter_code
_entity_poly.pdbx_strand_id
1 'polypeptide(L)' 'MKKSRILYSILAIFLGLFLIGLAIFKDLWVLIYGIPILIIGIFIFFNKKEDDIEKIKGHKN' A
#
# COMPACT_ATOMS: atom_id res chain seq x y z
N MET A 1 7.66 -7.52 -9.44
CA MET A 1 7.01 -6.30 -8.95
C MET A 1 7.72 -5.13 -9.55
N LYS A 2 7.02 -4.29 -10.32
CA LYS A 2 7.63 -3.06 -10.84
C LYS A 2 8.18 -2.27 -9.64
N LYS A 3 9.43 -1.82 -9.73
CA LYS A 3 10.11 -1.08 -8.64
C LYS A 3 9.29 0.13 -8.17
N SER A 4 8.59 0.78 -9.10
CA SER A 4 7.65 1.87 -8.81
C SER A 4 6.50 1.45 -7.90
N ARG A 5 5.84 0.30 -8.16
CA ARG A 5 4.73 -0.20 -7.32
C ARG A 5 5.17 -0.51 -5.89
N ILE A 6 6.37 -1.07 -5.73
CA ILE A 6 6.97 -1.33 -4.39
C ILE A 6 7.13 -0.01 -3.64
N LEU A 7 7.68 1.01 -4.30
CA LEU A 7 7.89 2.32 -3.69
C LEU A 7 6.58 2.96 -3.23
N TYR A 8 5.55 2.96 -4.09
CA TYR A 8 4.24 3.51 -3.75
C TYR A 8 3.54 2.75 -2.62
N SER A 9 3.66 1.42 -2.59
CA SER A 9 3.06 0.61 -1.53
C SER A 9 3.75 0.81 -0.19
N ILE A 10 5.09 0.85 -0.16
CA ILE A 10 5.84 1.16 1.06
C ILE A 10 5.46 2.56 1.56
N LEU A 11 5.40 3.56 0.67
CA LEU A 11 5.04 4.92 1.05
C LEU A 11 3.61 5.00 1.62
N ALA A 12 2.65 4.30 1.01
CA ALA A 12 1.27 4.24 1.50
C ALA A 12 1.18 3.57 2.88
N ILE A 13 1.91 2.47 3.11
CA ILE A 13 1.96 1.79 4.41
C ILE A 13 2.55 2.71 5.47
N PHE A 14 3.69 3.36 5.19
CA PHE A 14 4.32 4.29 6.12
C PHE A 14 3.41 5.48 6.44
N LEU A 15 2.74 6.05 5.45
CA LEU A 15 1.81 7.15 5.64
C LEU A 15 0.60 6.73 6.49
N GLY A 16 0.04 5.54 6.25
CA GLY A 16 -1.05 4.98 7.06
C GLY A 16 -0.64 4.78 8.52
N LEU A 17 0.53 4.17 8.76
CA LEU A 17 1.06 4.00 10.11
C LEU A 17 1.34 5.33 10.81
N PHE A 18 1.88 6.30 10.08
CA PHE A 18 2.13 7.65 10.60
C PHE A 18 0.82 8.33 11.03
N LEU A 19 -0.23 8.27 10.20
CA LEU A 19 -1.54 8.84 10.52
C LEU A 19 -2.19 8.14 11.73
N ILE A 20 -2.06 6.81 11.83
CA ILE A 20 -2.54 6.05 12.99
C ILE A 20 -1.78 6.46 14.26
N GLY A 21 -0.46 6.60 14.19
CA GLY A 21 0.35 7.09 15.30
C GLY A 21 -0.05 8.50 15.70
N LEU A 22 -0.26 9.40 14.74
CA LEU A 22 -0.71 10.77 14.97
C LEU A 22 -2.10 10.82 15.62
N ALA A 23 -2.99 9.88 15.27
CA ALA A 23 -4.33 9.79 15.85
C ALA A 23 -4.31 9.55 17.37
N ILE A 24 -3.29 8.83 17.88
CA ILE A 24 -3.12 8.60 19.32
C ILE A 24 -2.85 9.91 20.08
N PHE A 25 -2.16 10.86 19.44
CA PHE A 25 -1.73 12.11 20.09
C PHE A 25 -2.65 13.30 19.83
N LYS A 26 -3.40 13.30 18.72
CA LYS A 26 -4.26 14.43 18.34
C LYS A 26 -5.75 14.12 18.46
N ASP A 27 -6.23 13.19 17.65
CA ASP A 27 -7.66 12.93 17.55
C ASP A 27 -7.91 11.56 16.90
N LEU A 28 -8.78 10.77 17.51
CA LEU A 28 -9.20 9.46 17.02
C LEU A 28 -9.91 9.55 15.66
N TRP A 29 -10.48 10.70 15.30
CA TRP A 29 -11.07 10.93 13.98
C TRP A 29 -10.06 10.74 12.82
N VAL A 30 -8.75 10.91 13.09
CA VAL A 30 -7.69 10.69 12.08
C VAL A 30 -7.60 9.21 11.66
N LEU A 31 -8.08 8.28 12.49
CA LEU A 31 -8.11 6.84 12.16
C LEU A 31 -8.99 6.52 10.95
N ILE A 32 -10.01 7.34 10.68
CA ILE A 32 -10.88 7.19 9.49
C ILE A 32 -10.08 7.31 8.20
N TYR A 33 -8.97 8.06 8.21
CA TYR A 33 -8.08 8.19 7.06
C TYR A 33 -6.90 7.21 7.13
N GLY A 34 -6.33 7.03 8.32
CA GLY A 34 -5.17 6.15 8.53
C GLY A 34 -5.47 4.68 8.20
N ILE A 35 -6.61 4.15 8.66
CA ILE A 35 -6.97 2.74 8.48
C ILE A 35 -7.19 2.39 7.00
N PRO A 36 -8.01 3.13 6.21
CA PRO A 36 -8.16 2.84 4.78
C PRO A 36 -6.86 2.96 3.99
N ILE A 37 -6.03 3.97 4.27
CA ILE A 37 -4.73 4.16 3.61
C ILE A 37 -3.81 2.97 3.87
N LEU A 38 -3.76 2.49 5.13
CA LEU A 38 -2.99 1.33 5.50
C LEU A 38 -3.49 0.07 4.78
N ILE A 39 -4.80 -0.15 4.74
CA ILE A 39 -5.42 -1.30 4.06
C ILE A 39 -5.07 -1.28 2.56
N ILE A 40 -5.17 -0.13 1.90
CA ILE A 40 -4.82 0.02 0.48
C ILE A 40 -3.33 -0.26 0.27
N GLY A 41 -2.45 0.30 1.11
CA GLY A 41 -1.00 0.07 1.03
C GLY A 41 -0.64 -1.40 1.16
N ILE A 42 -1.22 -2.09 2.15
CA ILE A 42 -1.06 -3.54 2.35
C ILE A 42 -1.61 -4.32 1.15
N PHE A 43 -2.81 -3.99 0.67
CA PHE A 43 -3.40 -4.67 -0.46
C PHE A 43 -2.52 -4.59 -1.71
N ILE A 44 -1.99 -3.39 -2.03
CA ILE A 44 -1.07 -3.20 -3.16
C ILE A 44 0.24 -3.97 -2.96
N PHE A 45 0.77 -4.00 -1.74
CA PHE A 45 2.00 -4.72 -1.41
C PHE A 45 1.85 -6.24 -1.59
N PHE A 46 0.71 -6.79 -1.16
CA PHE A 46 0.42 -8.23 -1.25
C PHE A 46 -0.21 -8.65 -2.58
N ASN A 47 -0.55 -7.72 -3.48
CA ASN A 47 -1.10 -8.02 -4.79
C ASN A 47 -0.03 -8.56 -5.79
N LYS A 48 0.69 -9.61 -5.39
CA LYS A 48 1.67 -10.35 -6.22
C LYS A 48 1.03 -11.02 -7.43
N LYS A 49 -0.28 -11.33 -7.39
CA LYS A 49 -1.00 -11.99 -8.51
C LYS A 49 -0.92 -11.20 -9.81
N GLU A 50 -0.87 -9.87 -9.72
CA GLU A 50 -0.76 -8.99 -10.91
C GLU A 50 0.62 -9.11 -11.59
N ASP A 51 1.69 -9.35 -10.82
CA ASP A 51 3.03 -9.56 -11.39
C ASP A 51 3.12 -10.85 -12.21
N ASP A 52 2.46 -11.92 -11.75
CA ASP A 52 2.55 -13.21 -12.42
C ASP A 52 1.78 -13.18 -13.75
N ILE A 53 0.68 -12.42 -13.81
CA ILE A 53 -0.04 -12.14 -15.07
C ILE A 53 0.82 -11.29 -16.02
N GLU A 54 1.53 -10.26 -15.53
CA GLU A 54 2.45 -9.45 -16.35
C GLU A 54 3.63 -10.28 -16.89
N LYS A 55 4.21 -11.18 -16.09
CA LYS A 55 5.30 -12.07 -16.53
C LYS A 55 4.85 -13.00 -17.66
N ILE A 56 3.64 -13.56 -17.58
CA ILE A 56 3.10 -14.45 -18.61
C ILE A 56 2.84 -13.68 -19.92
N LYS A 57 2.36 -12.43 -19.83
CA LYS A 57 2.11 -11.57 -21.00
C LYS A 57 3.41 -11.10 -21.67
N GLY A 58 4.45 -10.81 -20.88
CA GLY A 58 5.77 -10.42 -21.39
C GLY A 58 6.54 -11.55 -22.09
N HIS A 59 6.15 -12.81 -21.88
CA HIS A 59 6.80 -13.99 -22.45
C HIS A 59 6.19 -14.47 -23.80
N LYS A 60 5.18 -13.75 -24.30
CA LYS A 60 4.50 -14.04 -25.58
C LYS A 60 5.03 -13.24 -26.76
N ASN A 61 6.13 -12.51 -26.59
CA ASN A 61 6.86 -11.82 -27.66
C ASN A 61 8.19 -12.49 -27.93
#